data_AF-A0A950E9E8-F1
#
_entry.id   AF-A0A950E9E8-F1
#
_cell.length_a   1.000
_cell.length_b   1.000
_cell.length_c   1.000
_cell.angle_alpha   90.00
_cell.angle_beta   90.00
_cell.angle_gamma   90.00
#
_symmetry.space_group_name_H-M   'P 1'
#
loop_
_entity.id
_entity.type
_entity.pdbx_description
1 polymer ?
#
loop_
_entity_poly.entity_id
_entity_poly.type
_entity_poly.pdbx_seq_one_letter_code
_entity_poly.pdbx_strand_id
1 'polypeptide(L)'
;VNLAEAIFDLGGVAINYMPVVSLIKEGDLIAGAVIRDGESGSEYQIKAQAVINATGVFSDGVRKMDEPDAASIIAASQGSHLVLPKAFLPGNSAVMVPNTPDGRVLFAVPWHDHVVVGTTDLGVDNITVEPVPMEEEIGFILTNAAKYLSKNPSRSDILSVYAGLRPLVKAGDGSSTAALSRDHTILISNSGLLTIAGGKWTTYRKMAQDAVDQAETMAGLEERPCRTEHFQIHGWTRQAIPEPSLGVYGADAPAIREIAIEEPALAEKFHPELPYIGAEVVWAVRSEMARTVEDVLARRTRALLLGARASIEAAPRVAELMARELKRDGDWQKQTVKEFTQVAKGYLPPA
;
A
#
# COMPACT_ATOMS: atom_id res chain seq x y z
N VAL A 1 -4.99 -2.72 6.56
CA VAL A 1 -5.96 -1.64 6.78
C VAL A 1 -6.07 -1.31 8.27
N ASN A 2 -5.82 -2.29 9.12
CA ASN A 2 -5.75 -2.27 10.58
C ASN A 2 -5.06 -1.07 11.24
N LEU A 3 -3.95 -0.57 10.69
CA LEU A 3 -3.31 0.66 11.22
C LEU A 3 -4.20 1.90 11.05
N ALA A 4 -4.92 1.99 9.94
CA ALA A 4 -5.89 3.06 9.70
C ALA A 4 -7.16 2.83 10.53
N GLU A 5 -7.60 1.59 10.73
CA GLU A 5 -8.77 1.31 11.59
C GLU A 5 -8.49 1.64 13.06
N ALA A 6 -7.26 1.40 13.52
CA ALA A 6 -6.83 1.82 14.84
C ALA A 6 -6.92 3.34 15.08
N ILE A 7 -6.95 4.16 14.02
CA ILE A 7 -7.22 5.60 14.14
C ILE A 7 -8.65 5.82 14.65
N PHE A 8 -9.64 5.07 14.14
CA PHE A 8 -11.03 5.15 14.59
C PHE A 8 -11.20 4.62 16.01
N ASP A 9 -10.53 3.50 16.36
CA ASP A 9 -10.56 2.94 17.72
C ASP A 9 -10.09 3.94 18.78
N LEU A 10 -9.19 4.85 18.39
CA LEU A 10 -8.65 5.91 19.23
C LEU A 10 -9.40 7.26 19.10
N GLY A 11 -10.53 7.28 18.38
CA GLY A 11 -11.37 8.46 18.19
C GLY A 11 -10.89 9.45 17.11
N GLY A 12 -9.89 9.07 16.32
CA GLY A 12 -9.45 9.81 15.15
C GLY A 12 -10.32 9.51 13.92
N VAL A 13 -9.99 10.19 12.81
CA VAL A 13 -10.66 10.02 11.52
C VAL A 13 -9.64 9.77 10.43
N ALA A 14 -9.86 8.72 9.64
CA ALA A 14 -9.14 8.44 8.40
C ALA A 14 -10.10 8.44 7.22
N ILE A 15 -9.69 9.01 6.08
CA ILE A 15 -10.51 9.07 4.87
C ILE A 15 -9.62 8.83 3.65
N ASN A 16 -9.97 7.85 2.80
CA ASN A 16 -9.32 7.62 1.51
C ASN A 16 -10.00 8.40 0.38
N TYR A 17 -9.36 8.47 -0.79
CA TYR A 17 -9.86 9.21 -1.96
C TYR A 17 -10.09 10.72 -1.71
N MET A 18 -9.31 11.33 -0.80
CA MET A 18 -9.31 12.76 -0.51
C MET A 18 -7.95 13.42 -0.81
N PRO A 19 -7.51 13.50 -2.09
CA PRO A 19 -6.25 14.16 -2.42
C PRO A 19 -6.19 15.60 -1.91
N VAL A 20 -5.03 16.00 -1.38
CA VAL A 20 -4.70 17.39 -1.08
C VAL A 20 -4.53 18.17 -2.39
N VAL A 21 -5.17 19.33 -2.46
CA VAL A 21 -5.13 20.24 -3.61
C VAL A 21 -4.16 21.40 -3.35
N SER A 22 -4.21 21.97 -2.15
CA SER A 22 -3.34 23.07 -1.72
C SER A 22 -3.23 23.14 -0.20
N LEU A 23 -2.23 23.87 0.29
CA LEU A 23 -2.07 24.17 1.71
C LEU A 23 -2.70 25.52 2.03
N ILE A 24 -3.28 25.64 3.22
CA ILE A 24 -3.86 26.89 3.73
C ILE A 24 -2.82 27.55 4.62
N LYS A 25 -2.53 28.83 4.38
CA LYS A 25 -1.65 29.65 5.21
C LYS A 25 -2.41 30.81 5.86
N GLU A 26 -2.16 31.06 7.14
CA GLU A 26 -2.60 32.26 7.86
C GLU A 26 -1.33 33.09 8.17
N GLY A 27 -1.15 34.20 7.45
CA GLY A 27 0.16 34.87 7.39
C GLY A 27 1.19 33.99 6.67
N ASP A 28 2.36 33.82 7.27
CA ASP A 28 3.44 32.97 6.71
C ASP A 28 3.38 31.51 7.19
N LEU A 29 2.46 31.18 8.11
CA LEU A 29 2.38 29.86 8.73
C LEU A 29 1.24 29.02 8.14
N ILE A 30 1.47 27.71 8.05
CA ILE A 30 0.45 26.74 7.65
C ILE A 30 -0.60 26.59 8.75
N ALA A 31 -1.86 26.63 8.32
CA ALA A 31 -3.04 26.52 9.18
C ALA A 31 -4.01 25.42 8.73
N GLY A 32 -3.66 24.64 7.70
CA GLY A 32 -4.54 23.60 7.16
C GLY A 32 -4.26 23.21 5.71
N ALA A 33 -5.25 22.58 5.09
CA ALA A 33 -5.20 22.15 3.70
C ALA A 33 -6.58 22.19 3.03
N VAL A 34 -6.59 22.36 1.71
CA VAL A 34 -7.75 22.10 0.85
C VAL A 34 -7.64 20.68 0.33
N ILE A 35 -8.68 19.89 0.54
CA ILE A 35 -8.79 18.51 0.05
C ILE A 35 -9.97 18.40 -0.91
N ARG A 36 -9.86 17.53 -1.91
CA ARG A 36 -10.94 17.26 -2.86
C ARG A 36 -11.43 15.84 -2.69
N ASP A 37 -12.74 15.66 -2.57
CA ASP A 37 -13.37 14.35 -2.62
C ASP A 37 -13.30 13.80 -4.05
N GLY A 38 -12.57 12.70 -4.23
CA GLY A 38 -12.38 12.03 -5.52
C GLY A 38 -13.66 11.40 -6.08
N GLU A 39 -14.70 11.18 -5.26
CA GLU A 39 -15.96 10.61 -5.71
C GLU A 39 -16.99 11.67 -6.13
N SER A 40 -17.08 12.78 -5.40
CA SER A 40 -18.04 13.86 -5.72
C SER A 40 -17.43 15.04 -6.47
N GLY A 41 -16.10 15.21 -6.42
CA GLY A 41 -15.38 16.39 -6.92
C GLY A 41 -15.46 17.60 -5.99
N SER A 42 -16.16 17.52 -4.86
CA SER A 42 -16.32 18.63 -3.91
C SER A 42 -15.01 18.94 -3.18
N GLU A 43 -14.74 20.20 -2.92
CA GLU A 43 -13.57 20.64 -2.15
C GLU A 43 -13.95 21.07 -0.73
N TYR A 44 -13.08 20.75 0.22
CA TYR A 44 -13.24 21.03 1.63
C TYR A 44 -11.98 21.69 2.17
N GLN A 45 -12.15 22.68 3.05
CA GLN A 45 -11.05 23.30 3.78
C GLN A 45 -10.98 22.70 5.19
N ILE A 46 -9.83 22.13 5.53
CA ILE A 46 -9.57 21.55 6.85
C ILE A 46 -8.55 22.44 7.55
N LYS A 47 -8.93 22.97 8.71
CA LYS A 47 -7.99 23.67 9.60
C LYS A 47 -7.27 22.67 10.50
N ALA A 48 -5.98 22.90 10.73
CA ALA A 48 -5.16 22.06 11.59
C ALA A 48 -4.08 22.89 12.29
N GLN A 49 -3.71 22.50 13.51
CA GLN A 49 -2.60 23.12 14.24
C GLN A 49 -1.22 22.62 13.76
N ALA A 50 -1.17 21.40 13.21
CA ALA A 50 0.00 20.82 12.57
C ALA A 50 -0.42 20.10 11.28
N VAL A 51 0.41 20.19 10.25
CA VAL A 51 0.25 19.44 8.99
C VAL A 51 1.50 18.61 8.76
N ILE A 52 1.33 17.29 8.65
CA ILE A 52 2.39 16.34 8.37
C ILE A 52 2.24 15.81 6.94
N ASN A 53 3.24 16.09 6.09
CA ASN A 53 3.40 15.48 4.78
C ASN A 53 4.13 14.13 4.91
N ALA A 54 3.37 13.05 4.79
CA ALA A 54 3.86 11.66 4.79
C ALA A 54 3.54 10.96 3.46
N THR A 55 3.68 11.67 2.32
CA THR A 55 3.23 11.18 0.99
C THR A 55 4.28 10.34 0.25
N GLY A 56 5.27 9.80 0.95
CA GLY A 56 6.24 8.84 0.41
C GLY A 56 7.02 9.41 -0.78
N VAL A 57 6.98 8.73 -1.93
CA VAL A 57 7.67 9.19 -3.16
C VAL A 57 7.11 10.52 -3.69
N PHE A 58 5.88 10.88 -3.30
CA PHE A 58 5.22 12.12 -3.71
C PHE A 58 5.50 13.31 -2.78
N SER A 59 6.37 13.15 -1.78
CA SER A 59 6.67 14.18 -0.76
C SER A 59 7.05 15.52 -1.37
N ASP A 60 7.85 15.54 -2.43
CA ASP A 60 8.26 16.77 -3.10
C ASP A 60 7.09 17.53 -3.75
N GLY A 61 6.05 16.83 -4.20
CA GLY A 61 4.85 17.47 -4.74
C GLY A 61 4.14 18.34 -3.71
N VAL A 62 3.95 17.81 -2.50
CA VAL A 62 3.33 18.55 -1.39
C VAL A 62 4.26 19.63 -0.85
N ARG A 63 5.58 19.38 -0.77
CA ARG A 63 6.55 20.42 -0.38
C ARG A 63 6.52 21.62 -1.32
N LYS A 64 6.35 21.39 -2.63
CA LYS A 64 6.23 22.48 -3.62
C LYS A 64 4.89 23.22 -3.58
N MET A 65 3.86 22.66 -2.94
CA MET A 65 2.63 23.41 -2.62
C MET A 65 2.89 24.45 -1.52
N ASP A 66 3.86 24.20 -0.64
CA ASP A 66 4.28 25.13 0.42
C ASP A 66 5.31 26.15 -0.09
N GLU A 67 6.39 25.65 -0.68
CA GLU A 67 7.54 26.41 -1.18
C GLU A 67 7.82 26.00 -2.64
N PRO A 68 7.35 26.75 -3.66
CA PRO A 68 7.45 26.36 -5.06
C PRO A 68 8.88 26.06 -5.55
N ASP A 69 9.87 26.76 -4.99
CA ASP A 69 11.29 26.63 -5.34
C ASP A 69 12.02 25.58 -4.49
N ALA A 70 11.32 24.80 -3.66
CA ALA A 70 11.92 23.78 -2.82
C ALA A 70 12.68 22.74 -3.67
N ALA A 71 13.97 22.57 -3.35
CA ALA A 71 14.80 21.54 -3.96
C ALA A 71 14.25 20.15 -3.69
N SER A 72 14.22 19.30 -4.72
CA SER A 72 13.73 17.91 -4.61
C SER A 72 14.64 17.06 -3.75
N ILE A 73 14.08 16.45 -2.70
CA ILE A 73 14.81 15.56 -1.79
C ILE A 73 14.64 14.09 -2.15
N ILE A 74 13.63 13.73 -2.95
CA ILE A 74 13.37 12.35 -3.33
C ILE A 74 14.21 11.95 -4.54
N ALA A 75 14.86 10.79 -4.45
CA ALA A 75 15.48 10.06 -5.55
C ALA A 75 14.80 8.69 -5.64
N ALA A 76 13.73 8.58 -6.43
CA ALA A 76 12.94 7.36 -6.49
C ALA A 76 13.73 6.22 -7.13
N SER A 77 13.58 5.01 -6.56
CA SER A 77 14.09 3.78 -7.17
C SER A 77 12.97 2.74 -7.28
N GLN A 78 12.84 2.15 -8.45
CA GLN A 78 11.91 1.08 -8.74
C GLN A 78 12.45 -0.27 -8.30
N GLY A 79 11.57 -1.09 -7.72
CA GLY A 79 11.83 -2.50 -7.50
C GLY A 79 10.65 -3.37 -7.90
N SER A 80 10.97 -4.40 -8.67
CA SER A 80 10.01 -5.30 -9.30
C SER A 80 10.06 -6.71 -8.69
N HIS A 81 8.91 -7.37 -8.69
CA HIS A 81 8.73 -8.74 -8.21
C HIS A 81 7.89 -9.54 -9.20
N LEU A 82 8.14 -10.86 -9.23
CA LEU A 82 7.36 -11.85 -9.95
C LEU A 82 6.69 -12.79 -8.94
N VAL A 83 5.49 -13.26 -9.27
CA VAL A 83 4.81 -14.31 -8.50
C VAL A 83 4.72 -15.58 -9.33
N LEU A 84 5.19 -16.67 -8.74
CA LEU A 84 5.23 -18.01 -9.33
C LEU A 84 4.39 -19.00 -8.50
N PRO A 85 3.92 -20.10 -9.10
CA PRO A 85 3.31 -21.19 -8.37
C PRO A 85 4.24 -21.75 -7.28
N LYS A 86 3.69 -22.17 -6.13
CA LYS A 86 4.47 -22.80 -5.05
C LYS A 86 5.31 -23.99 -5.46
N ALA A 87 4.95 -24.69 -6.54
CA ALA A 87 5.74 -25.79 -7.09
C ALA A 87 7.20 -25.40 -7.42
N PHE A 88 7.52 -24.11 -7.58
CA PHE A 88 8.89 -23.62 -7.78
C PHE A 88 9.71 -23.57 -6.48
N LEU A 89 9.07 -23.47 -5.32
CA LEU A 89 9.67 -23.53 -3.99
C LEU A 89 8.70 -24.20 -2.99
N PRO A 90 8.57 -25.54 -2.98
CA PRO A 90 7.53 -26.24 -2.22
C PRO A 90 7.61 -26.12 -0.68
N GLY A 91 8.73 -25.63 -0.15
CA GLY A 91 8.95 -25.46 1.29
C GLY A 91 8.40 -24.14 1.86
N ASN A 92 8.55 -23.96 3.17
CA ASN A 92 8.11 -22.74 3.88
C ASN A 92 9.28 -21.78 4.19
N SER A 93 10.50 -22.12 3.77
CA SER A 93 11.69 -21.31 4.00
C SER A 93 11.91 -20.34 2.84
N ALA A 94 12.19 -19.08 3.15
CA ALA A 94 12.68 -18.12 2.17
C ALA A 94 14.13 -18.48 1.77
N VAL A 95 14.45 -18.27 0.49
CA VAL A 95 15.80 -18.45 -0.06
C VAL A 95 16.36 -17.10 -0.41
N MET A 96 17.56 -16.80 0.10
CA MET A 96 18.37 -15.67 -0.34
C MET A 96 19.26 -16.11 -1.51
N VAL A 97 19.27 -15.34 -2.59
CA VAL A 97 20.04 -15.54 -3.81
C VAL A 97 21.17 -14.49 -3.81
N PRO A 98 22.38 -14.83 -3.30
CA PRO A 98 23.40 -13.84 -2.96
C PRO A 98 24.30 -13.40 -4.13
N ASN A 99 24.30 -14.15 -5.24
CA ASN A 99 25.29 -14.00 -6.31
C ASN A 99 24.62 -13.69 -7.67
N THR A 100 23.98 -12.53 -7.78
CA THR A 100 23.58 -12.01 -9.09
C THR A 100 24.79 -11.39 -9.81
N PRO A 101 24.80 -11.31 -11.16
CA PRO A 101 25.92 -10.76 -11.92
C PRO A 101 26.34 -9.33 -11.54
N ASP A 102 25.44 -8.55 -10.94
CA ASP A 102 25.66 -7.16 -10.55
C ASP A 102 25.84 -6.97 -9.03
N GLY A 103 25.96 -8.06 -8.27
CA GLY A 103 26.19 -8.04 -6.83
C GLY A 103 24.95 -7.76 -5.98
N ARG A 104 23.77 -7.61 -6.58
CA ARG A 104 22.49 -7.51 -5.84
C ARG A 104 22.06 -8.86 -5.29
N VAL A 105 21.13 -8.81 -4.34
CA VAL A 105 20.52 -10.00 -3.73
C VAL A 105 19.06 -10.09 -4.17
N LEU A 106 18.64 -11.30 -4.55
CA LEU A 106 17.23 -11.63 -4.71
C LEU A 106 16.77 -12.54 -3.55
N PHE A 107 15.48 -12.58 -3.34
CA PHE A 107 14.78 -13.45 -2.42
C PHE A 107 13.71 -14.20 -3.20
N ALA A 108 13.56 -15.49 -2.88
CA ALA A 108 12.38 -16.28 -3.22
C ALA A 108 11.67 -16.59 -1.90
N VAL A 109 10.46 -16.04 -1.73
CA VAL A 109 9.72 -16.05 -0.47
C VAL A 109 8.39 -16.79 -0.67
N PRO A 110 8.15 -17.93 0.02
CA PRO A 110 6.83 -18.56 0.05
C PRO A 110 5.79 -17.61 0.67
N TRP A 111 4.68 -17.35 -0.03
CA TRP A 111 3.63 -16.43 0.42
C TRP A 111 2.26 -16.84 -0.13
N HIS A 112 1.26 -17.05 0.74
CA HIS A 112 -0.12 -17.46 0.39
C HIS A 112 -0.21 -18.57 -0.68
N ASP A 113 0.54 -19.66 -0.51
CA ASP A 113 0.60 -20.78 -1.47
C ASP A 113 1.20 -20.43 -2.85
N HIS A 114 2.02 -19.37 -2.90
CA HIS A 114 2.79 -18.91 -4.04
C HIS A 114 4.26 -18.67 -3.65
N VAL A 115 5.08 -18.26 -4.61
CA VAL A 115 6.45 -17.79 -4.38
C VAL A 115 6.60 -16.40 -4.96
N VAL A 116 6.94 -15.43 -4.12
CA VAL A 116 7.33 -14.09 -4.55
C VAL A 116 8.83 -14.07 -4.79
N VAL A 117 9.25 -13.64 -5.97
CA VAL A 117 10.66 -13.58 -6.37
C VAL A 117 11.03 -12.15 -6.75
N GLY A 118 12.04 -11.59 -6.10
CA GLY A 118 12.49 -10.21 -6.31
C GLY A 118 13.62 -9.85 -5.35
N THR A 119 14.13 -8.62 -5.31
CA THR A 119 13.69 -7.45 -6.07
C THR A 119 14.81 -6.92 -6.96
N THR A 120 14.44 -6.16 -7.97
CA THR A 120 15.34 -5.23 -8.65
C THR A 120 15.46 -3.90 -7.91
N ASP A 121 16.41 -3.08 -8.35
CA ASP A 121 16.65 -1.73 -7.85
C ASP A 121 17.18 -0.88 -9.01
N LEU A 122 16.32 -0.03 -9.58
CA LEU A 122 16.62 0.84 -10.71
C LEU A 122 16.13 2.26 -10.43
N GLY A 123 17.03 3.25 -10.47
CA GLY A 123 16.66 4.65 -10.35
C GLY A 123 15.69 5.07 -11.46
N VAL A 124 14.66 5.84 -11.10
CA VAL A 124 13.67 6.37 -12.06
C VAL A 124 13.52 7.87 -11.92
N ASP A 125 13.42 8.56 -13.06
CA ASP A 125 13.23 10.01 -13.09
C ASP A 125 11.75 10.40 -12.93
N ASN A 126 10.84 9.54 -13.43
CA ASN A 126 9.41 9.80 -13.45
C ASN A 126 8.71 8.97 -12.37
N ILE A 127 8.15 9.65 -11.38
CA ILE A 127 7.35 9.03 -10.32
C ILE A 127 5.92 8.88 -10.85
N THR A 128 5.42 7.64 -10.84
CA THR A 128 4.05 7.32 -11.24
C THR A 128 3.31 6.68 -10.07
N VAL A 129 1.97 6.80 -10.09
CA VAL A 129 1.11 6.11 -9.11
C VAL A 129 1.13 4.61 -9.33
N GLU A 130 1.23 4.19 -10.60
CA GLU A 130 1.25 2.78 -11.00
C GLU A 130 2.55 2.50 -11.80
N PRO A 131 3.68 2.23 -11.12
CA PRO A 131 4.90 1.77 -11.77
C PRO A 131 4.72 0.34 -12.31
N VAL A 132 5.30 0.06 -13.47
CA VAL A 132 5.22 -1.24 -14.13
C VAL A 132 6.61 -1.84 -14.28
N PRO A 133 6.82 -3.14 -13.98
CA PRO A 133 8.08 -3.81 -14.21
C PRO A 133 8.58 -3.70 -15.66
N MET A 134 9.86 -3.44 -15.83
CA MET A 134 10.50 -3.42 -17.16
C MET A 134 10.87 -4.84 -17.61
N GLU A 135 11.00 -5.05 -18.92
CA GLU A 135 11.35 -6.36 -19.51
C GLU A 135 12.68 -6.90 -18.98
N GLU A 136 13.65 -6.01 -18.83
CA GLU A 136 14.98 -6.31 -18.33
C GLU A 136 14.94 -6.76 -16.87
N GLU A 137 14.03 -6.19 -16.07
CA GLU A 137 13.82 -6.59 -14.67
C GLU A 137 13.22 -7.99 -14.56
N ILE A 138 12.21 -8.30 -15.38
CA ILE A 138 11.59 -9.62 -15.44
C ILE A 138 12.62 -10.67 -15.86
N GLY A 139 13.36 -10.40 -16.93
CA GLY A 139 14.42 -11.30 -17.43
C GLY A 139 15.53 -11.52 -16.40
N PHE A 140 15.94 -10.45 -15.70
CA PHE A 140 16.92 -10.52 -14.63
C PHE A 140 16.46 -11.42 -13.48
N ILE A 141 15.22 -11.25 -13.01
CA ILE A 141 14.68 -12.06 -11.91
C ILE A 141 14.59 -13.54 -12.31
N LEU A 142 14.01 -13.85 -13.48
CA LEU A 142 13.87 -15.24 -13.95
C LEU A 142 15.22 -15.94 -14.07
N THR A 143 16.19 -15.29 -14.71
CA THR A 143 17.53 -15.85 -14.96
C THR A 143 18.28 -16.15 -13.66
N ASN A 144 18.20 -15.24 -12.69
CA ASN A 144 18.92 -15.41 -11.43
C ASN A 144 18.22 -16.38 -10.48
N ALA A 145 16.88 -16.39 -10.47
CA ALA A 145 16.10 -17.29 -9.63
C ALA A 145 16.16 -18.75 -10.10
N ALA A 146 16.27 -19.00 -11.41
CA ALA A 146 16.30 -20.36 -11.99
C ALA A 146 17.35 -21.27 -11.33
N LYS A 147 18.49 -20.72 -10.89
CA LYS A 147 19.58 -21.46 -10.25
C LYS A 147 19.24 -22.03 -8.87
N TYR A 148 18.19 -21.52 -8.23
CA TYR A 148 17.85 -21.79 -6.83
C TYR A 148 16.44 -22.37 -6.65
N LEU A 149 15.61 -22.35 -7.69
CA LEU A 149 14.26 -22.91 -7.68
C LEU A 149 14.28 -24.40 -8.08
N SER A 150 13.20 -25.12 -7.74
CA SER A 150 13.10 -26.57 -8.02
C SER A 150 13.10 -26.92 -9.52
N LYS A 151 12.71 -25.97 -10.37
CA LYS A 151 12.81 -26.04 -11.84
C LYS A 151 12.98 -24.64 -12.41
N ASN A 152 13.48 -24.54 -13.63
CA ASN A 152 13.67 -23.25 -14.31
C ASN A 152 12.31 -22.61 -14.62
N PRO A 153 12.00 -21.42 -14.07
CA PRO A 153 10.79 -20.69 -14.42
C PRO A 153 10.90 -20.10 -15.81
N SER A 154 9.78 -20.07 -16.50
CA SER A 154 9.58 -19.36 -17.76
C SER A 154 8.57 -18.23 -17.61
N ARG A 155 8.45 -17.37 -18.62
CA ARG A 155 7.45 -16.28 -18.62
C ARG A 155 6.02 -16.78 -18.48
N SER A 156 5.70 -17.93 -19.08
CA SER A 156 4.35 -18.51 -18.99
C SER A 156 4.00 -19.02 -17.60
N ASP A 157 4.98 -19.22 -16.72
CA ASP A 157 4.75 -19.62 -15.33
C ASP A 157 4.41 -18.44 -14.41
N ILE A 158 4.58 -17.19 -14.87
CA ILE A 158 4.32 -15.99 -14.07
C ILE A 158 2.81 -15.80 -13.92
N LEU A 159 2.37 -15.72 -12.66
CA LEU A 159 0.97 -15.48 -12.30
C LEU A 159 0.65 -13.98 -12.21
N SER A 160 1.61 -13.21 -11.68
CA SER A 160 1.58 -11.75 -11.61
C SER A 160 2.98 -11.16 -11.61
N VAL A 161 3.11 -9.92 -12.09
CA VAL A 161 4.27 -9.04 -11.91
C VAL A 161 3.83 -7.75 -11.23
N TYR A 162 4.71 -7.12 -10.46
CA TYR A 162 4.41 -5.79 -9.91
C TYR A 162 5.69 -5.04 -9.55
N ALA A 163 5.60 -3.71 -9.58
CA ALA A 163 6.68 -2.81 -9.19
C ALA A 163 6.22 -1.86 -8.07
N GLY A 164 7.19 -1.32 -7.34
CA GLY A 164 6.97 -0.25 -6.38
C GLY A 164 8.12 0.74 -6.39
N LEU A 165 7.85 1.98 -6.01
CA LEU A 165 8.84 3.05 -5.93
C LEU A 165 9.28 3.26 -4.48
N ARG A 166 10.60 3.30 -4.25
CA ARG A 166 11.23 3.55 -2.96
C ARG A 166 11.50 5.06 -2.79
N PRO A 167 11.08 5.70 -1.69
CA PRO A 167 11.29 7.12 -1.46
C PRO A 167 12.69 7.40 -0.89
N LEU A 168 13.75 7.11 -1.64
CA LEU A 168 15.12 7.37 -1.15
C LEU A 168 15.35 8.87 -1.03
N VAL A 169 16.07 9.29 0.01
CA VAL A 169 16.37 10.70 0.28
C VAL A 169 17.79 11.01 -0.23
N LYS A 170 17.95 12.09 -0.98
CA LYS A 170 19.26 12.59 -1.43
C LYS A 170 20.07 13.05 -0.21
N ALA A 171 21.36 12.74 -0.18
CA ALA A 171 22.27 13.33 0.80
C ALA A 171 22.33 14.85 0.55
N GLY A 172 21.93 15.66 1.52
CA GLY A 172 21.75 17.10 1.34
C GLY A 172 23.03 17.94 1.45
N ASP A 173 22.99 19.07 0.76
CA ASP A 173 23.99 20.14 0.72
C ASP A 173 23.84 21.08 1.94
N GLY A 174 24.07 20.58 3.15
CA GLY A 174 24.48 21.35 4.34
C GLY A 174 23.73 22.62 4.83
N SER A 175 22.54 22.97 4.35
CA SER A 175 21.93 24.30 4.63
C SER A 175 20.55 24.34 5.31
N SER A 176 19.92 23.20 5.62
CA SER A 176 18.75 23.15 6.51
C SER A 176 19.08 22.38 7.79
N THR A 177 18.41 22.70 8.90
CA THR A 177 18.53 22.03 10.21
C THR A 177 17.92 20.63 10.17
N ALA A 178 18.35 19.81 9.21
CA ALA A 178 17.96 18.43 9.07
C ALA A 178 18.58 17.62 10.21
N ALA A 179 17.74 17.11 11.12
CA ALA A 179 18.12 16.00 11.97
C ALA A 179 18.26 14.76 11.07
N LEU A 180 19.45 14.55 10.49
CA LEU A 180 19.77 13.37 9.69
C LEU A 180 19.90 12.15 10.61
N SER A 181 18.77 11.51 10.89
CA SER A 181 18.77 10.08 11.21
C SER A 181 19.12 9.31 9.94
N ARG A 182 20.07 8.37 10.03
CA ARG A 182 20.52 7.57 8.87
C ARG A 182 19.43 6.66 8.27
N ASP A 183 18.24 6.60 8.87
CA ASP A 183 17.14 5.75 8.40
C ASP A 183 16.02 6.54 7.70
N HIS A 184 15.58 7.67 8.27
CA HIS A 184 14.52 8.53 7.73
C HIS A 184 14.82 10.02 8.01
N THR A 185 14.21 10.91 7.23
CA THR A 185 14.45 12.35 7.33
C THR A 185 13.16 13.08 7.71
N ILE A 186 13.25 13.97 8.70
CA ILE A 186 12.20 14.92 9.06
C ILE A 186 12.72 16.31 8.70
N LEU A 187 11.93 17.04 7.90
CA LEU A 187 12.19 18.43 7.53
C LEU A 187 11.00 19.27 7.95
N ILE A 188 11.26 20.44 8.52
CA ILE A 188 10.22 21.42 8.87
C ILE A 188 10.52 22.68 8.07
N SER A 189 9.58 23.12 7.24
CA SER A 189 9.72 24.36 6.46
C SER A 189 9.55 25.60 7.35
N ASN A 190 9.90 26.78 6.83
CA ASN A 190 9.74 28.04 7.56
C ASN A 190 8.26 28.36 7.87
N SER A 191 7.33 27.83 7.08
CA SER A 191 5.89 27.96 7.27
C SER A 191 5.30 26.89 8.21
N GLY A 192 6.11 25.94 8.69
CA GLY A 192 5.68 24.89 9.61
C GLY A 192 5.14 23.61 8.95
N LEU A 193 5.47 23.33 7.68
CA LEU A 193 5.17 22.01 7.08
C LEU A 193 6.17 20.98 7.59
N LEU A 194 5.71 20.00 8.36
CA LEU A 194 6.54 18.84 8.70
C LEU A 194 6.47 17.83 7.56
N THR A 195 7.59 17.51 6.94
CA THR A 195 7.70 16.42 5.96
C THR A 195 8.52 15.27 6.52
N ILE A 196 8.00 14.05 6.43
CA ILE A 196 8.74 12.81 6.70
C ILE A 196 8.98 12.05 5.40
N ALA A 197 10.25 11.75 5.12
CA ALA A 197 10.68 11.06 3.90
C ALA A 197 11.73 9.98 4.20
N GLY A 198 11.93 9.04 3.27
CA GLY A 198 12.83 7.90 3.47
C GLY A 198 12.23 6.83 4.37
N GLY A 199 13.10 6.15 5.11
CA GLY A 199 12.70 5.09 6.03
C GLY A 199 12.42 3.75 5.36
N LYS A 200 11.97 2.81 6.19
CA LYS A 200 11.65 1.44 5.80
C LYS A 200 10.32 1.05 6.43
N TRP A 201 9.64 0.10 5.79
CA TRP A 201 8.45 -0.50 6.40
C TRP A 201 8.75 -1.07 7.79
N THR A 202 9.93 -1.64 8.03
CA THR A 202 10.28 -2.20 9.35
C THR A 202 10.47 -1.16 10.45
N THR A 203 10.71 0.10 10.10
CA THR A 203 10.96 1.19 11.07
C THR A 203 9.78 2.17 11.18
N TYR A 204 8.66 1.89 10.49
CA TYR A 204 7.51 2.81 10.38
C TYR A 204 7.00 3.33 11.73
N ARG A 205 6.97 2.48 12.77
CA ARG A 205 6.48 2.88 14.10
C ARG A 205 7.36 3.95 14.73
N LYS A 206 8.68 3.78 14.67
CA LYS A 206 9.64 4.75 15.23
C LYS A 206 9.65 6.03 14.40
N MET A 207 9.58 5.91 13.08
CA MET A 207 9.39 7.05 12.17
C MET A 207 8.15 7.88 12.53
N ALA A 208 7.01 7.23 12.77
CA ALA A 208 5.78 7.89 13.15
C ALA A 208 5.89 8.57 14.51
N GLN A 209 6.51 7.91 15.49
CA GLN A 209 6.79 8.52 16.79
C GLN A 209 7.63 9.78 16.65
N ASP A 210 8.76 9.71 15.94
CA ASP A 210 9.67 10.85 15.78
C ASP A 210 8.97 12.02 15.05
N ALA A 211 8.11 11.76 14.05
CA ALA A 211 7.33 12.78 13.38
C ALA A 211 6.26 13.43 14.27
N VAL A 212 5.54 12.63 15.07
CA VAL A 212 4.49 13.13 15.97
C VAL A 212 5.11 13.93 17.11
N ASP A 213 6.19 13.47 17.72
CA ASP A 213 6.90 14.17 18.81
C ASP A 213 7.33 15.60 18.34
N GLN A 214 7.82 15.70 17.10
CA GLN A 214 8.17 17.00 16.49
C GLN A 214 6.93 17.85 16.17
N ALA A 215 5.86 17.25 15.66
CA ALA A 215 4.61 17.96 15.37
C ALA A 215 3.94 18.50 16.64
N GLU A 216 3.94 17.74 17.75
CA GLU A 216 3.44 18.17 19.06
C GLU A 216 4.19 19.41 19.55
N THR A 217 5.53 19.37 19.49
CA THR A 217 6.39 20.49 19.87
C THR A 217 6.11 21.74 19.01
N MET A 218 6.06 21.58 17.68
CA MET A 218 5.84 22.68 16.73
C MET A 218 4.48 23.36 16.92
N ALA A 219 3.44 22.57 17.18
CA ALA A 219 2.08 23.07 17.37
C ALA A 219 1.77 23.51 18.81
N GLY A 220 2.74 23.40 19.74
CA GLY A 220 2.54 23.74 21.15
C GLY A 220 1.47 22.87 21.81
N LEU A 221 1.35 21.61 21.38
CA LEU A 221 0.44 20.64 21.98
C LEU A 221 1.02 20.12 23.30
N GLU A 222 0.16 19.58 24.16
CA GLU A 222 0.60 18.89 25.36
C GLU A 222 1.43 17.67 24.98
N GLU A 223 2.72 17.65 25.37
CA GLU A 223 3.60 16.50 25.15
C GLU A 223 3.07 15.25 25.87
N ARG A 224 2.96 14.14 25.14
CA ARG A 224 2.48 12.87 25.71
C ARG A 224 3.45 11.73 25.39
N PRO A 225 3.74 10.83 26.36
CA PRO A 225 4.55 9.67 26.07
C PRO A 225 3.92 8.80 24.97
N CYS A 226 4.70 8.45 23.96
CA CYS A 226 4.26 7.58 22.88
C CYS A 226 3.99 6.15 23.40
N ARG A 227 2.77 5.65 23.17
CA ARG A 227 2.31 4.33 23.65
C ARG A 227 2.38 3.23 22.59
N THR A 228 2.85 3.55 21.38
CA THR A 228 2.73 2.68 20.19
C THR A 228 3.57 1.40 20.25
N GLU A 229 4.60 1.34 21.11
CA GLU A 229 5.46 0.15 21.25
C GLU A 229 4.71 -1.08 21.76
N HIS A 230 3.70 -0.88 22.61
CA HIS A 230 2.88 -1.95 23.18
C HIS A 230 1.42 -1.88 22.71
N PHE A 231 1.12 -0.97 21.78
CA PHE A 231 -0.22 -0.81 21.27
C PHE A 231 -0.57 -1.95 20.33
N GLN A 232 -1.70 -2.60 20.61
CA GLN A 232 -2.26 -3.63 19.76
C GLN A 232 -3.15 -2.96 18.73
N ILE A 233 -2.75 -3.04 17.46
CA ILE A 233 -3.52 -2.47 16.35
C ILE A 233 -4.87 -3.19 16.18
N HIS A 234 -5.78 -2.55 15.46
CA HIS A 234 -7.10 -3.12 15.15
C HIS A 234 -7.00 -4.55 14.60
N GLY A 235 -7.99 -5.38 14.90
CA GLY A 235 -8.00 -6.79 14.51
C GLY A 235 -7.00 -7.68 15.28
N TRP A 236 -6.21 -7.15 16.22
CA TRP A 236 -5.31 -7.98 17.02
C TRP A 236 -6.08 -8.94 17.95
N THR A 237 -5.66 -10.20 18.01
CA THR A 237 -6.20 -11.19 18.94
C THR A 237 -5.16 -12.27 19.30
N ARG A 238 -5.33 -12.90 20.48
CA ARG A 238 -4.59 -14.13 20.86
C ARG A 238 -5.32 -15.41 20.44
N GLN A 239 -6.59 -15.30 20.07
CA GLN A 239 -7.39 -16.46 19.68
C GLN A 239 -6.94 -16.94 18.31
N ALA A 240 -6.71 -18.24 18.18
CA ALA A 240 -6.40 -18.82 16.89
C ALA A 240 -7.64 -18.73 15.98
N ILE A 241 -7.44 -18.25 14.75
CA ILE A 241 -8.45 -18.29 13.70
C ILE A 241 -8.15 -19.53 12.84
N PRO A 242 -8.98 -20.59 12.94
CA PRO A 242 -8.68 -21.88 12.32
C PRO A 242 -8.78 -21.85 10.79
N GLU A 243 -9.59 -20.95 10.23
CA GLU A 243 -9.76 -20.77 8.78
C GLU A 243 -8.57 -19.99 8.19
N PRO A 244 -7.74 -20.58 7.30
CA PRO A 244 -6.55 -19.89 6.79
C PRO A 244 -6.84 -18.62 6.00
N SER A 245 -7.97 -18.55 5.27
CA SER A 245 -8.38 -17.35 4.54
C SER A 245 -8.75 -16.21 5.47
N LEU A 246 -9.44 -16.50 6.59
CA LEU A 246 -9.86 -15.48 7.55
C LEU A 246 -8.79 -15.13 8.58
N GLY A 247 -7.73 -15.92 8.70
CA GLY A 247 -6.66 -15.70 9.66
C GLY A 247 -5.98 -14.33 9.55
N VAL A 248 -6.02 -13.70 8.37
CA VAL A 248 -5.48 -12.35 8.15
C VAL A 248 -6.31 -11.24 8.81
N TYR A 249 -7.57 -11.51 9.17
CA TYR A 249 -8.49 -10.55 9.79
C TYR A 249 -8.47 -10.60 11.32
N GLY A 250 -7.85 -11.62 11.92
CA GLY A 250 -7.72 -11.72 13.38
C GLY A 250 -9.06 -11.61 14.13
N ALA A 251 -9.18 -10.60 14.98
CA ALA A 251 -10.37 -10.36 15.82
C ALA A 251 -11.65 -10.10 15.02
N ASP A 252 -11.54 -9.71 13.75
CA ASP A 252 -12.68 -9.38 12.89
C ASP A 252 -13.25 -10.60 12.15
N ALA A 253 -12.51 -11.71 12.11
CA ALA A 253 -12.94 -12.95 11.46
C ALA A 253 -14.33 -13.48 11.90
N PRO A 254 -14.75 -13.41 13.19
CA PRO A 254 -16.10 -13.77 13.60
C PRO A 254 -17.20 -12.96 12.92
N ALA A 255 -17.01 -11.64 12.73
CA ALA A 255 -18.01 -10.79 12.10
C ALA A 255 -18.15 -11.09 10.60
N ILE A 256 -17.05 -11.43 9.92
CA ILE A 256 -17.09 -11.89 8.53
C ILE A 256 -17.85 -13.22 8.42
N ARG A 257 -17.68 -14.13 9.39
CA ARG A 257 -18.44 -15.39 9.43
C ARG A 257 -19.92 -15.15 9.63
N GLU A 258 -20.30 -14.20 10.46
CA GLU A 258 -21.70 -13.82 10.65
C GLU A 258 -22.34 -13.37 9.34
N ILE A 259 -21.67 -12.53 8.55
CA ILE A 259 -22.13 -12.13 7.20
C ILE A 259 -22.37 -13.37 6.31
N ALA A 260 -21.44 -14.33 6.32
CA ALA A 260 -21.56 -15.55 5.54
C ALA A 260 -22.69 -16.50 6.03
N ILE A 261 -23.02 -16.47 7.32
CA ILE A 261 -24.12 -17.24 7.92
C ILE A 261 -25.47 -16.60 7.56
N GLU A 262 -25.57 -15.28 7.66
CA GLU A 262 -26.79 -14.52 7.35
C GLU A 262 -27.18 -14.63 5.87
N GLU A 263 -26.19 -14.64 4.97
CA GLU A 263 -26.39 -14.83 3.54
C GLU A 263 -25.49 -15.95 3.00
N PRO A 264 -25.96 -17.21 2.98
CA PRO A 264 -25.15 -18.36 2.60
C PRO A 264 -24.49 -18.28 1.22
N ALA A 265 -25.06 -17.51 0.27
CA ALA A 265 -24.45 -17.27 -1.03
C ALA A 265 -23.12 -16.48 -0.94
N LEU A 266 -22.89 -15.74 0.15
CA LEU A 266 -21.64 -15.04 0.43
C LEU A 266 -20.56 -15.94 1.05
N ALA A 267 -20.92 -17.15 1.48
CA ALA A 267 -19.95 -18.16 1.93
C ALA A 267 -19.23 -18.83 0.74
N GLU A 268 -19.73 -18.65 -0.48
CA GLU A 268 -19.11 -19.17 -1.70
C GLU A 268 -17.92 -18.30 -2.13
N LYS A 269 -16.94 -18.96 -2.75
CA LYS A 269 -15.81 -18.26 -3.38
C LYS A 269 -16.31 -17.41 -4.53
N PHE A 270 -15.84 -16.16 -4.62
CA PHE A 270 -16.18 -15.33 -5.78
C PHE A 270 -15.41 -15.72 -7.05
N HIS A 271 -14.38 -16.56 -6.94
CA HIS A 271 -13.65 -17.15 -8.06
C HIS A 271 -13.05 -18.51 -7.67
N PRO A 272 -13.10 -19.56 -8.52
CA PRO A 272 -12.63 -20.91 -8.15
C PRO A 272 -11.14 -20.99 -7.80
N GLU A 273 -10.30 -20.20 -8.48
CA GLU A 273 -8.84 -20.18 -8.26
C GLU A 273 -8.40 -19.28 -7.10
N LEU A 274 -9.31 -18.50 -6.51
CA LEU A 274 -9.00 -17.61 -5.39
C LEU A 274 -9.53 -18.22 -4.09
N PRO A 275 -8.86 -18.01 -2.93
CA PRO A 275 -9.30 -18.56 -1.66
C PRO A 275 -10.38 -17.73 -0.96
N TYR A 276 -10.85 -16.65 -1.60
CA TYR A 276 -11.68 -15.61 -0.99
C TYR A 276 -13.17 -15.80 -1.28
N ILE A 277 -14.01 -15.39 -0.32
CA ILE A 277 -15.47 -15.54 -0.34
C ILE A 277 -16.18 -14.20 -0.48
N GLY A 278 -17.46 -14.23 -0.85
CA GLY A 278 -18.28 -13.03 -1.00
C GLY A 278 -18.37 -12.18 0.26
N ALA A 279 -18.38 -12.81 1.45
CA ALA A 279 -18.48 -12.11 2.73
C ALA A 279 -17.30 -11.16 3.00
N GLU A 280 -16.09 -11.51 2.53
CA GLU A 280 -14.90 -10.64 2.64
C GLU A 280 -15.05 -9.37 1.80
N VAL A 281 -15.73 -9.43 0.66
CA VAL A 281 -16.04 -8.25 -0.17
C VAL A 281 -17.00 -7.32 0.56
N VAL A 282 -18.04 -7.87 1.17
CA VAL A 282 -19.01 -7.10 1.96
C VAL A 282 -18.35 -6.46 3.17
N TRP A 283 -17.51 -7.21 3.89
CA TRP A 283 -16.72 -6.68 5.00
C TRP A 283 -15.80 -5.54 4.56
N ALA A 284 -15.07 -5.72 3.46
CA ALA A 284 -14.16 -4.71 2.94
C ALA A 284 -14.87 -3.36 2.67
N VAL A 285 -16.11 -3.40 2.17
CA VAL A 285 -16.91 -2.19 1.94
C VAL A 285 -17.43 -1.59 3.25
N ARG A 286 -17.99 -2.42 4.13
CA ARG A 286 -18.67 -1.95 5.35
C ARG A 286 -17.71 -1.46 6.43
N SER A 287 -16.56 -2.11 6.57
CA SER A 287 -15.65 -1.93 7.70
C SER A 287 -14.29 -1.38 7.29
N GLU A 288 -13.81 -1.72 6.09
CA GLU A 288 -12.42 -1.44 5.69
C GLU A 288 -12.28 -0.30 4.67
N MET A 289 -13.32 0.52 4.48
CA MET A 289 -13.34 1.67 3.55
C MET A 289 -13.04 1.34 2.09
N ALA A 290 -13.36 0.13 1.60
CA ALA A 290 -13.17 -0.20 0.18
C ALA A 290 -14.18 0.56 -0.69
N ARG A 291 -13.68 1.29 -1.69
CA ARG A 291 -14.50 2.11 -2.62
C ARG A 291 -14.38 1.67 -4.07
N THR A 292 -13.33 0.93 -4.42
CA THR A 292 -13.10 0.42 -5.78
C THR A 292 -12.86 -1.09 -5.78
N VAL A 293 -13.06 -1.73 -6.93
CA VAL A 293 -12.72 -3.17 -7.10
C VAL A 293 -11.24 -3.44 -6.81
N GLU A 294 -10.36 -2.48 -7.12
CA GLU A 294 -8.93 -2.55 -6.81
C GLU A 294 -8.67 -2.59 -5.30
N ASP A 295 -9.40 -1.82 -4.49
CA ASP A 295 -9.26 -1.86 -3.03
C ASP A 295 -9.45 -3.27 -2.49
N VAL A 296 -10.45 -3.98 -3.01
CA VAL A 296 -10.75 -5.35 -2.61
C VAL A 296 -9.68 -6.29 -3.16
N LEU A 297 -9.54 -6.37 -4.49
CA LEU A 297 -8.72 -7.41 -5.14
C LEU A 297 -7.21 -7.22 -4.97
N ALA A 298 -6.70 -6.00 -4.84
CA ALA A 298 -5.27 -5.75 -4.69
C ALA A 298 -4.87 -5.55 -3.21
N ARG A 299 -5.70 -4.85 -2.43
CA ARG A 299 -5.30 -4.31 -1.12
C ARG A 299 -5.89 -5.08 0.06
N ARG A 300 -7.13 -5.58 -0.03
CA ARG A 300 -7.75 -6.42 1.02
C ARG A 300 -7.46 -7.91 0.83
N THR A 301 -7.61 -8.42 -0.39
CA THR A 301 -7.46 -9.87 -0.68
C THR A 301 -6.18 -10.24 -1.43
N ARG A 302 -5.26 -9.33 -1.77
CA ARG A 302 -3.99 -9.66 -2.49
C ARG A 302 -4.14 -10.45 -3.80
N ALA A 303 -5.36 -10.69 -4.28
CA ALA A 303 -5.66 -11.51 -5.44
C ALA A 303 -4.88 -11.01 -6.66
N LEU A 304 -4.86 -9.69 -6.89
CA LEU A 304 -4.16 -9.10 -8.03
C LEU A 304 -2.65 -9.39 -7.98
N LEU A 305 -2.05 -9.36 -6.79
CA LEU A 305 -0.63 -9.64 -6.60
C LEU A 305 -0.31 -11.12 -6.78
N LEU A 306 -1.23 -12.02 -6.42
CA LEU A 306 -0.99 -13.47 -6.43
C LEU A 306 -1.40 -14.13 -7.76
N GLY A 307 -2.37 -13.57 -8.47
CA GLY A 307 -2.86 -14.07 -9.75
C GLY A 307 -3.68 -13.02 -10.49
N ALA A 308 -3.05 -12.34 -11.47
CA ALA A 308 -3.68 -11.24 -12.19
C ALA A 308 -4.83 -11.69 -13.09
N ARG A 309 -4.71 -12.85 -13.77
CA ARG A 309 -5.77 -13.41 -14.63
C ARG A 309 -7.05 -13.71 -13.85
N ALA A 310 -6.93 -14.52 -12.80
CA ALA A 310 -8.04 -14.85 -11.91
C ALA A 310 -8.69 -13.60 -11.29
N SER A 311 -7.90 -12.57 -11.00
CA SER A 311 -8.41 -11.30 -10.48
C SER A 311 -9.23 -10.51 -11.50
N ILE A 312 -8.79 -10.46 -12.76
CA ILE A 312 -9.55 -9.85 -13.86
C ILE A 312 -10.88 -10.59 -14.06
N GLU A 313 -10.86 -11.92 -14.02
CA GLU A 313 -12.06 -12.76 -14.14
C GLU A 313 -13.01 -12.60 -12.94
N ALA A 314 -12.47 -12.38 -11.74
CA ALA A 314 -13.25 -12.13 -10.52
C ALA A 314 -13.89 -10.73 -10.47
N ALA A 315 -13.34 -9.74 -11.19
CA ALA A 315 -13.73 -8.34 -11.08
C ALA A 315 -15.23 -8.06 -11.25
N PRO A 316 -15.96 -8.67 -12.22
CA PRO A 316 -17.40 -8.46 -12.36
C PRO A 316 -18.18 -8.90 -11.12
N ARG A 317 -17.85 -10.06 -10.53
CA ARG A 317 -18.53 -10.56 -9.33
C ARG A 317 -18.25 -9.68 -8.11
N VAL A 318 -17.01 -9.21 -7.96
CA VAL A 318 -16.65 -8.29 -6.88
C VAL A 318 -17.39 -6.95 -7.05
N ALA A 319 -17.45 -6.40 -8.27
CA ALA A 319 -18.17 -5.16 -8.54
C ALA A 319 -19.67 -5.27 -8.23
N GLU A 320 -20.30 -6.39 -8.58
CA GLU A 320 -21.71 -6.66 -8.27
C GLU A 320 -21.98 -6.61 -6.75
N LEU A 321 -21.15 -7.33 -5.97
CA LEU A 321 -21.25 -7.36 -4.50
C LEU A 321 -21.02 -5.96 -3.90
N MET A 322 -19.98 -5.25 -4.37
CA MET A 322 -19.70 -3.89 -3.91
C MET A 322 -20.82 -2.93 -4.25
N ALA A 323 -21.40 -3.02 -5.46
CA ALA A 323 -22.46 -2.12 -5.90
C ALA A 323 -23.71 -2.23 -5.02
N ARG A 324 -24.03 -3.45 -4.55
CA ARG A 324 -25.13 -3.67 -3.61
C ARG A 324 -24.90 -2.92 -2.30
N GLU A 325 -23.71 -3.04 -1.72
CA GLU A 325 -23.36 -2.42 -0.44
C GLU A 325 -23.23 -0.88 -0.55
N LEU A 326 -22.64 -0.41 -1.65
CA LEU A 326 -22.44 1.02 -1.93
C LEU A 326 -23.67 1.70 -2.55
N LYS A 327 -24.75 0.95 -2.82
CA LYS A 327 -25.95 1.42 -3.53
C LYS A 327 -25.62 2.08 -4.88
N ARG A 328 -24.75 1.44 -5.66
CA ARG A 328 -24.31 1.89 -6.99
C ARG A 328 -25.04 1.12 -8.09
N ASP A 329 -25.12 1.72 -9.27
CA ASP A 329 -25.85 1.15 -10.41
C ASP A 329 -24.95 0.27 -11.30
N GLY A 330 -25.55 -0.27 -12.38
CA GLY A 330 -24.84 -1.12 -13.34
C GLY A 330 -23.81 -0.37 -14.19
N ASP A 331 -23.88 0.96 -14.31
CA ASP A 331 -22.89 1.72 -15.07
C ASP A 331 -21.64 1.96 -14.22
N TRP A 332 -21.80 2.19 -12.93
CA TRP A 332 -20.69 2.17 -11.96
C TRP A 332 -19.97 0.81 -11.99
N GLN A 333 -20.71 -0.31 -11.99
CA GLN A 333 -20.12 -1.65 -12.06
C GLN A 333 -19.24 -1.82 -13.31
N LYS A 334 -19.77 -1.47 -14.50
CA LYS A 334 -19.00 -1.55 -15.75
C LYS A 334 -17.74 -0.67 -15.71
N GLN A 335 -17.87 0.54 -15.18
CA GLN A 335 -16.78 1.50 -15.12
C GLN A 335 -15.67 1.03 -14.17
N THR A 336 -15.99 0.61 -12.95
CA THR A 336 -14.98 0.15 -11.98
C THR A 336 -14.30 -1.15 -12.45
N VAL A 337 -15.03 -2.06 -13.12
CA VAL A 337 -14.43 -3.26 -13.73
C VAL A 337 -13.46 -2.86 -14.84
N LYS A 338 -13.81 -1.89 -15.68
CA LYS A 338 -12.94 -1.40 -16.75
C LYS A 338 -11.67 -0.76 -16.20
N GLU A 339 -11.79 0.10 -15.20
CA GLU A 339 -10.67 0.77 -14.52
C GLU A 339 -9.73 -0.26 -13.89
N PHE A 340 -10.29 -1.18 -13.09
CA PHE A 340 -9.52 -2.26 -12.49
C PHE A 340 -8.83 -3.13 -13.54
N THR A 341 -9.54 -3.54 -14.59
CA THR A 341 -8.96 -4.35 -15.68
C THR A 341 -7.81 -3.61 -16.36
N GLN A 342 -7.89 -2.29 -16.50
CA GLN A 342 -6.82 -1.51 -17.10
C GLN A 342 -5.56 -1.48 -16.21
N VAL A 343 -5.72 -1.35 -14.89
CA VAL A 343 -4.61 -1.47 -13.93
C VAL A 343 -4.05 -2.90 -13.95
N ALA A 344 -4.92 -3.91 -13.85
CA ALA A 344 -4.54 -5.31 -13.74
C ALA A 344 -3.79 -5.85 -14.98
N LYS A 345 -3.94 -5.24 -16.15
CA LYS A 345 -3.11 -5.54 -17.32
C LYS A 345 -1.61 -5.32 -17.07
N GLY A 346 -1.25 -4.33 -16.24
CA GLY A 346 0.13 -4.08 -15.84
C GLY A 346 0.72 -5.16 -14.92
N TYR A 347 -0.14 -6.02 -14.37
CA TYR A 347 0.27 -7.16 -13.53
C TYR A 347 0.39 -8.46 -14.31
N LEU A 348 -0.07 -8.50 -15.56
CA LEU A 348 0.18 -9.64 -16.43
C LEU A 348 1.64 -9.59 -16.90
N PRO A 349 2.32 -10.75 -17.03
CA PRO A 349 3.61 -10.77 -17.69
C PRO A 349 3.42 -10.25 -19.13
N PRO A 350 4.21 -9.25 -19.56
CA PRO A 350 4.19 -8.77 -20.93
C PRO A 350 4.51 -9.90 -21.91
N ALA A 351 3.89 -9.80 -23.10
CA ALA A 351 3.81 -10.85 -24.12
C ALA A 351 5.16 -11.22 -24.75
#